data_AF-A0A376RJE0-F1
#
_entry.id   AF-A0A376RJE0-F1
#
_cell.length_a   1.000
_cell.length_b   1.000
_cell.length_c   1.000
_cell.angle_alpha   90.00
_cell.angle_beta   90.00
_cell.angle_gamma   90.00
#
_symmetry.space_group_name_H-M   'P 1'
#
loop_
_entity.id
_entity.type
_entity.pdbx_description
1 polymer ?
#
loop_
_entity_poly.entity_id
_entity_poly.type
_entity_poly.pdbx_seq_one_letter_code
_entity_poly.pdbx_strand_id
1 'polypeptide(L)' 'MKHVVEQAQKLAMLSAPLLITGDTGTGKDLFAYACHQASPRAGKPYLALNCGVYTGRCGRE' A
#
# COMPACT_ATOMS: atom_id res chain seq x y z
N MET A 1 -12.36 7.87 -7.96
CA MET A 1 -11.75 7.58 -6.64
C MET A 1 -12.72 7.02 -5.61
N LYS A 2 -13.93 7.58 -5.42
CA LYS A 2 -14.91 7.09 -4.41
C LYS A 2 -15.10 5.57 -4.38
N HIS A 3 -15.34 4.95 -5.54
CA HIS A 3 -15.58 3.50 -5.61
C HIS A 3 -14.38 2.67 -5.11
N VAL A 4 -13.15 3.05 -5.48
CA VAL A 4 -11.92 2.36 -5.05
C VAL A 4 -11.73 2.46 -3.54
N VAL A 5 -12.02 3.62 -2.95
CA VAL A 5 -11.94 3.84 -1.51
C VAL A 5 -12.95 2.97 -0.76
N GLU A 6 -14.19 2.91 -1.23
CA GLU A 6 -15.23 2.06 -0.63
C GLU A 6 -14.88 0.57 -0.71
N GLN A 7 -14.33 0.12 -1.84
CA GLN A 7 -13.84 -1.25 -1.98
C GLN A 7 -12.69 -1.52 -1.01
N ALA A 8 -11.73 -0.62 -0.93
CA ALA A 8 -10.57 -0.75 -0.04
C ALA A 8 -10.98 -0.81 1.43
N GLN A 9 -11.99 -0.03 1.87
CA GLN A 9 -12.52 -0.11 3.23
C GLN A 9 -13.09 -1.50 3.56
N LYS A 10 -13.86 -2.08 2.63
CA LYS A 10 -14.41 -3.44 2.81
C LYS A 10 -13.29 -4.49 2.85
N LEU A 11 -12.32 -4.36 1.95
CA LEU A 11 -11.20 -5.27 1.83
C LEU A 11 -10.21 -5.17 3.00
N ALA A 12 -10.04 -3.98 3.59
CA ALA A 12 -9.19 -3.74 4.76
C ALA A 12 -9.68 -4.51 6.01
N MET A 13 -10.97 -4.84 6.08
CA MET A 13 -11.53 -5.65 7.17
C MET A 13 -11.20 -7.14 7.03
N LEU A 14 -10.77 -7.59 5.86
CA LEU A 14 -10.44 -8.99 5.61
C LEU A 14 -9.00 -9.31 6.02
N SER A 15 -8.76 -10.57 6.37
CA SER A 15 -7.40 -11.05 6.65
C SER A 15 -6.61 -11.46 5.40
N ALA A 16 -7.07 -11.05 4.21
CA ALA A 16 -6.45 -11.42 2.94
C ALA A 16 -5.40 -10.39 2.48
N PRO A 17 -4.38 -10.80 1.71
CA PRO A 17 -3.46 -9.87 1.05
C PRO A 17 -4.18 -8.98 0.02
N LEU A 18 -3.75 -7.72 -0.10
CA LEU A 18 -4.27 -6.76 -1.08
C LEU A 18 -3.21 -6.41 -2.12
N LEU A 19 -3.60 -6.45 -3.39
CA LEU A 19 -2.80 -5.95 -4.51
C LEU A 19 -3.35 -4.58 -4.95
N ILE A 20 -2.52 -3.54 -4.82
CA ILE A 20 -2.86 -2.18 -5.25
C ILE A 20 -2.13 -1.89 -6.56
N THR A 21 -2.88 -1.68 -7.63
CA THR A 21 -2.35 -1.38 -8.97
C THR A 21 -2.59 0.09 -9.34
N GLY A 22 -1.79 0.58 -10.29
CA GLY A 22 -1.90 1.95 -10.80
C GLY A 22 -0.54 2.52 -11.17
N ASP A 23 -0.54 3.65 -11.87
CA ASP A 23 0.67 4.28 -12.40
C ASP A 23 1.59 4.84 -11.31
N THR A 24 2.85 5.08 -11.66
CA THR A 24 3.82 5.74 -10.78
C THR A 24 3.33 7.14 -10.40
N GLY A 25 3.48 7.52 -9.13
CA GLY A 25 3.06 8.84 -8.64
C GLY A 25 1.58 8.97 -8.24
N THR A 26 0.79 7.89 -8.33
CA THR A 26 -0.65 7.90 -7.94
C THR A 26 -0.91 7.75 -6.43
N GLY A 27 0.14 7.71 -5.59
CA GLY A 27 -0.01 7.64 -4.13
C GLY A 27 -0.39 6.27 -3.57
N LYS A 28 -0.03 5.18 -4.27
CA LYS A 28 -0.30 3.80 -3.82
C LYS A 28 0.22 3.49 -2.42
N ASP A 29 1.37 4.05 -2.03
CA ASP A 29 1.95 3.86 -0.70
C ASP A 29 1.06 4.47 0.40
N LEU A 30 0.56 5.69 0.15
CA LEU A 30 -0.38 6.35 1.05
C LEU A 30 -1.71 5.59 1.12
N PHE A 31 -2.16 5.04 -0.01
CA PHE A 31 -3.36 4.22 -0.07
C PHE A 31 -3.21 2.92 0.73
N ALA A 32 -2.07 2.24 0.62
CA ALA A 32 -1.75 1.04 1.42
C ALA A 32 -1.74 1.36 2.93
N TYR A 33 -1.18 2.51 3.32
CA TYR A 33 -1.19 2.98 4.70
C TYR A 33 -2.62 3.25 5.19
N ALA A 34 -3.45 3.92 4.39
CA ALA A 34 -4.85 4.15 4.73
C ALA A 34 -5.63 2.84 4.91
N CYS A 35 -5.38 1.82 4.08
CA CYS A 35 -5.95 0.48 4.27
C CYS A 35 -5.52 -0.15 5.60
N HIS A 36 -4.26 -0.02 5.99
CA HIS A 36 -3.79 -0.51 7.30
C HIS A 36 -4.52 0.18 8.46
N GLN A 37 -4.66 1.51 8.40
CA GLN A 37 -5.37 2.30 9.42
C GLN A 37 -6.88 2.00 9.48
N ALA A 38 -7.48 1.59 8.37
CA ALA A 38 -8.89 1.19 8.32
C ALA A 38 -9.12 -0.29 8.72
N SER A 39 -8.06 -1.07 8.92
CA SER A 39 -8.15 -2.49 9.25
C SER A 39 -8.18 -2.74 10.77
N PRO A 40 -8.56 -3.95 11.23
CA PRO A 40 -8.39 -4.38 12.61
C PRO A 40 -6.93 -4.36 13.12
N ARG A 41 -5.95 -4.16 12.22
CA ARG A 41 -4.52 -4.11 12.51
C ARG A 41 -3.99 -2.68 12.70
N ALA A 42 -4.84 -1.65 12.68
CA ALA A 42 -4.43 -0.25 12.78
C ALA A 42 -3.53 0.06 14.01
N GLY A 43 -3.73 -0.64 15.13
CA GLY A 43 -2.89 -0.50 16.34
C GLY A 43 -1.56 -1.27 16.29
N LYS A 44 -1.28 -2.01 15.21
CA LYS A 44 -0.05 -2.81 15.05
C LYS A 44 0.97 -2.04 14.20
N PRO A 45 2.28 -2.35 14.34
CA PRO A 45 3.32 -1.74 13.52
C PRO A 45 3.02 -1.87 12.02
N TYR A 46 3.29 -0.79 11.28
CA TYR A 46 3.21 -0.74 9.82
C TYR A 46 4.62 -0.63 9.24
N LEU A 47 5.01 -1.59 8.40
CA LEU A 47 6.29 -1.59 7.70
C LEU A 47 6.05 -1.38 6.20
N ALA A 48 6.43 -0.21 5.69
CA ALA A 48 6.47 0.05 4.26
C ALA A 48 7.83 -0.37 3.69
N LEU A 49 7.80 -1.21 2.65
CA LEU A 49 8.99 -1.63 1.92
C LEU A 49 8.85 -1.23 0.46
N ASN A 50 9.78 -0.39 -0.02
CA ASN A 50 9.87 -0.01 -1.42
C ASN A 50 10.90 -0.90 -2.14
N CYS A 51 10.43 -1.80 -3.00
CA CYS A 51 11.31 -2.71 -3.73
C CYS A 51 12.18 -2.01 -4.80
N GLY A 52 11.84 -0.80 -5.23
CA GLY A 52 12.56 -0.07 -6.28
C GLY A 52 13.93 0.44 -5.83
N VAL A 53 14.09 0.74 -4.53
CA VAL A 53 15.33 1.27 -3.95
C VAL A 53 16.43 0.21 -3.89
N TYR A 54 16.07 -1.08 -3.84
CA TYR A 54 17.02 -2.19 -3.72
C TYR A 54 17.34 -2.87 -5.06
N THR A 55 16.87 -2.32 -6.18
CA THR A 55 17.29 -2.81 -7.50
C THR A 55 18.72 -2.36 -7.75
N GLY A 56 19.65 -3.32 -7.78
CA GLY A 56 21.10 -3.12 -7.85
C GLY A 56 21.60 -2.38 -9.10
N ARG A 57 21.31 -1.08 -9.20
CA ARG A 57 22.19 -0.13 -9.85
C ARG A 57 23.09 0.45 -8.76
N CYS A 58 24.09 -0.35 -8.39
CA CYS A 58 25.39 0.19 -7.98
C CYS A 58 25.76 1.25 -9.02
N GLY A 59 26.16 2.45 -8.55
CA GLY A 59 26.32 3.66 -9.34
C GLY A 59 26.74 3.39 -10.78
N ARG A 60 25.88 3.76 -11.73
CA ARG A 60 26.41 4.23 -13.00
C ARG A 60 26.91 5.64 -12.73
N GLU A 61 28.19 5.80 -13.01
CA GLU A 61 28.88 7.03 -13.44
C GLU A 61 27.95 8.19 -13.81
#